data_AF-A0A9J7MQK3-F1
#
_entry.id   AF-A0A9J7MQK3-F1
#
_cell.length_a   1.000
_cell.length_b   1.000
_cell.length_c   1.000
_cell.angle_alpha   90.00
_cell.angle_beta   90.00
_cell.angle_gamma   90.00
#
_symmetry.space_group_name_H-M   'P 1'
#
loop_
_entity.id
_entity.type
_entity.pdbx_description
1 polymer ?
#
loop_
_entity_poly.entity_id
_entity_poly.type
_entity_poly.pdbx_seq_one_letter_code
_entity_poly.pdbx_strand_id
1 'polypeptide(L)'
;MRTTSIPQGPVRGWREACSLAWPNYSSFVTSPWSSDRWPFVVYRVVCALITLSILLYSIPTDSNRWITFYTNWAYTAFTLHFCWSAAVCVLDYRNAAENRRGKLMGGPPAKMALKIGWVIYNVAMSNAFMVSAEYWLSPFPVTFGFRSFLRHGLNSIMAVTDIIVSGIPSRLGHVVHTVLFATIYNSFLVLYWLLDCRGYDGKPYVYSFADFNTVPLQAFVILAGSNFIILPAAHGLVCLLYQIRLVLLGNFKERKARRVIELTPWQKRILPIEVNEDMIMDISSFTDEQIV
;
A
#
# COMPACT_ATOMS: atom_id res chain seq x y z
N MET A 1 -19.85 37.18 30.00
CA MET A 1 -19.22 36.48 28.86
C MET A 1 -18.39 35.32 29.41
N ARG A 2 -18.90 34.08 29.32
CA ARG A 2 -18.12 32.88 29.61
C ARG A 2 -17.40 32.50 28.32
N THR A 3 -16.07 32.58 28.32
CA THR A 3 -15.23 32.02 27.28
C THR A 3 -15.30 30.50 27.38
N THR A 4 -15.88 29.86 26.37
CA THR A 4 -15.86 28.42 26.18
C THR A 4 -14.47 28.01 25.72
N SER A 5 -13.67 27.40 26.61
CA SER A 5 -12.46 26.71 26.21
C SER A 5 -12.85 25.45 25.44
N ILE A 6 -12.49 25.42 24.15
CA ILE A 6 -12.55 24.23 23.31
C ILE A 6 -11.59 23.20 23.93
N PRO A 7 -12.02 21.96 24.24
CA PRO A 7 -11.11 20.95 24.75
C PRO A 7 -10.13 20.57 23.63
N GLN A 8 -8.87 20.91 23.82
CA GLN A 8 -7.76 20.44 23.00
C GLN A 8 -7.62 18.94 23.27
N GLY A 9 -8.05 18.09 22.33
CA GLY A 9 -7.73 16.67 22.35
C GLY A 9 -6.20 16.46 22.41
N PRO A 10 -5.71 15.35 22.95
CA PRO A 10 -4.28 15.14 23.14
C PRO A 10 -3.57 15.24 21.80
N VAL A 11 -2.59 16.15 21.72
CA VAL A 11 -1.66 16.25 20.59
C VAL A 11 -0.91 14.92 20.52
N ARG A 12 -1.34 14.02 19.63
CA ARG A 12 -0.68 12.71 19.43
C ARG A 12 0.79 12.97 19.14
N GLY A 13 1.68 12.46 20.00
CA GLY A 13 3.11 12.62 19.81
C GLY A 13 3.58 11.92 18.53
N TRP A 14 4.65 12.44 17.91
CA TRP A 14 5.24 11.86 16.69
C TRP A 14 5.53 10.35 16.78
N ARG A 15 5.87 9.85 17.98
CA ARG A 15 6.09 8.42 18.24
C ARG A 15 4.83 7.58 18.00
N GLU A 16 3.66 8.10 18.37
CA GLU A 16 2.38 7.42 18.18
C GLU A 16 1.94 7.48 16.71
N ALA A 17 2.19 8.61 16.05
CA ALA A 17 1.91 8.80 14.63
C ALA A 17 2.68 7.81 13.75
N CYS A 18 3.96 7.53 14.07
CA CYS A 18 4.79 6.55 13.37
C CYS A 18 4.59 5.11 13.86
N SER A 19 3.75 4.87 14.87
CA SER A 19 3.62 3.55 15.48
C SER A 19 3.07 2.51 14.49
N LEU A 20 3.60 1.29 14.59
CA LEU A 20 3.05 0.09 13.94
C LEU A 20 2.04 -0.64 14.85
N ALA A 21 1.40 0.09 15.75
CA ALA A 21 0.31 -0.41 16.59
C ALA A 21 -0.99 -0.31 15.79
N TRP A 22 -1.62 -1.46 15.51
CA TRP A 22 -2.82 -1.51 14.70
C TRP A 22 -3.81 -2.58 15.28
N PRO A 23 -5.13 -2.31 15.37
CA PRO A 23 -6.07 -2.98 16.30
C PRO A 23 -6.78 -4.31 15.89
N ASN A 24 -7.58 -4.35 14.82
CA ASN A 24 -8.22 -5.51 14.08
C ASN A 24 -7.50 -6.38 12.94
N TYR A 25 -7.02 -7.59 13.26
CA TYR A 25 -6.15 -8.44 12.41
C TYR A 25 -6.70 -8.66 10.99
N SER A 26 -8.02 -8.68 10.86
CA SER A 26 -8.73 -8.92 9.61
C SER A 26 -8.34 -7.92 8.51
N SER A 27 -7.91 -6.71 8.86
CA SER A 27 -7.46 -5.69 7.90
C SER A 27 -6.41 -6.17 6.90
N PHE A 28 -5.60 -7.17 7.27
CA PHE A 28 -4.52 -7.70 6.45
C PHE A 28 -4.92 -8.92 5.62
N VAL A 29 -5.96 -9.65 6.04
CA VAL A 29 -6.31 -10.97 5.49
C VAL A 29 -7.72 -11.05 4.91
N THR A 30 -8.55 -10.03 5.12
CA THR A 30 -9.89 -9.92 4.54
C THR A 30 -10.09 -8.60 3.81
N SER A 31 -11.11 -8.60 2.95
CA SER A 31 -11.63 -7.38 2.34
C SER A 31 -12.75 -6.82 3.22
N PRO A 32 -12.79 -5.50 3.51
CA PRO A 32 -13.90 -4.89 4.24
C PRO A 32 -15.21 -4.85 3.43
N TRP A 33 -15.17 -5.21 2.14
CA TRP A 33 -16.31 -5.19 1.22
C TRP A 33 -17.11 -6.48 1.19
N SER A 34 -16.56 -7.59 1.69
CA SER A 34 -17.19 -8.91 1.62
C SER A 34 -16.96 -9.70 2.91
N SER A 35 -17.98 -10.46 3.31
CA SER A 35 -17.88 -11.44 4.40
C SER A 35 -17.10 -12.68 3.96
N ASP A 36 -17.11 -13.00 2.66
CA ASP A 36 -16.40 -14.14 2.09
C ASP A 36 -14.91 -13.85 1.95
N ARG A 37 -14.08 -14.73 2.51
CA ARG A 37 -12.62 -14.59 2.47
C ARG A 37 -12.00 -15.02 1.14
N TRP A 38 -12.56 -16.05 0.50
CA TRP A 38 -11.94 -16.68 -0.67
C TRP A 38 -11.73 -15.73 -1.88
N PRO A 39 -12.64 -14.79 -2.22
CA PRO A 39 -12.42 -13.91 -3.38
C PRO A 39 -11.22 -12.99 -3.15
N PHE A 40 -11.04 -12.53 -1.91
CA PHE A 40 -9.90 -11.69 -1.54
C PHE A 40 -8.58 -12.46 -1.61
N VAL A 41 -8.56 -13.74 -1.20
CA VAL A 41 -7.36 -14.59 -1.36
C VAL A 41 -7.01 -14.78 -2.84
N VAL A 42 -8.00 -15.06 -3.70
CA VAL A 42 -7.79 -15.18 -5.15
C VAL A 42 -7.24 -13.87 -5.73
N TYR A 43 -7.83 -12.73 -5.37
CA TYR A 43 -7.33 -11.41 -5.76
C TYR A 43 -5.85 -11.22 -5.38
N ARG A 44 -5.46 -11.52 -4.13
CA ARG A 44 -4.08 -11.39 -3.66
C ARG A 44 -3.11 -12.27 -4.46
N VAL A 45 -3.47 -13.53 -4.70
CA VAL A 45 -2.64 -14.47 -5.48
C VAL A 45 -2.48 -13.99 -6.93
N VAL A 46 -3.56 -13.55 -7.57
CA VAL A 46 -3.50 -13.02 -8.95
C VAL A 46 -2.59 -11.79 -9.03
N CYS A 47 -2.73 -10.82 -8.12
CA CYS A 47 -1.85 -9.65 -8.10
C CYS A 47 -0.38 -10.02 -7.86
N ALA A 48 -0.11 -10.99 -6.98
CA ALA A 48 1.25 -11.48 -6.75
C ALA A 48 1.85 -12.13 -8.01
N LEU A 49 1.08 -12.95 -8.72
CA LEU A 49 1.53 -13.58 -9.96
C LEU A 49 1.79 -12.55 -11.06
N ILE A 50 0.90 -11.57 -11.24
CA ILE A 50 1.05 -10.50 -12.24
C ILE A 50 2.33 -9.70 -11.96
N THR A 51 2.49 -9.20 -10.73
CA THR A 51 3.65 -8.35 -10.36
C THR A 51 4.95 -9.14 -10.42
N LEU A 52 4.97 -10.39 -9.94
CA LEU A 52 6.14 -11.25 -10.05
C LEU A 52 6.53 -11.53 -11.50
N SER A 53 5.56 -11.77 -12.37
CA SER A 53 5.82 -11.99 -13.80
C SER A 53 6.46 -10.76 -14.44
N ILE A 54 5.97 -9.56 -14.12
CA ILE A 54 6.52 -8.29 -14.64
C ILE A 54 7.93 -8.04 -14.06
N LEU A 55 8.15 -8.34 -12.78
CA LEU A 55 9.47 -8.22 -12.16
C LEU A 55 10.48 -9.15 -12.84
N LEU A 56 10.14 -10.43 -13.03
CA LEU A 56 11.01 -11.40 -13.70
C LEU A 56 11.28 -11.03 -15.16
N TYR A 57 10.26 -10.51 -15.87
CA TYR A 57 10.43 -9.98 -17.22
C TYR A 57 11.36 -8.76 -17.29
N SER A 58 11.40 -7.94 -16.24
CA SER A 58 12.26 -6.75 -16.20
C SER A 58 13.76 -7.05 -16.08
N ILE A 59 14.13 -8.18 -15.45
CA ILE A 59 15.54 -8.55 -15.21
C ILE A 59 16.36 -8.61 -16.50
N PRO A 60 16.02 -9.42 -17.52
CA PRO A 60 16.79 -9.47 -18.76
C PRO A 60 16.64 -8.21 -19.61
N THR A 61 15.52 -7.48 -19.48
CA THR A 61 15.20 -6.35 -20.37
C THR A 61 15.79 -5.01 -19.92
N ASP A 62 16.18 -4.87 -18.64
CA ASP A 62 16.88 -3.68 -18.13
C ASP A 62 18.41 -3.86 -18.08
N SER A 63 18.96 -4.93 -18.68
CA SER A 63 20.40 -5.26 -18.74
C SER A 63 21.06 -5.63 -17.40
N ASN A 64 22.37 -5.85 -17.42
CA ASN A 64 23.20 -6.19 -16.24
C ASN A 64 23.22 -5.11 -15.15
N ARG A 65 22.65 -3.92 -15.41
CA ARG A 65 22.53 -2.82 -14.44
C ARG A 65 21.12 -2.65 -13.92
N TRP A 66 20.28 -3.69 -13.99
CA TRP A 66 18.93 -3.69 -13.45
C TRP A 66 18.83 -3.08 -12.04
N ILE A 67 19.78 -3.43 -11.16
CA ILE A 67 19.81 -2.96 -9.77
C ILE A 67 20.09 -1.45 -9.64
N THR A 68 20.61 -0.78 -10.67
CA THR A 68 20.92 0.65 -10.59
C THR A 68 19.69 1.53 -10.75
N PHE A 69 18.58 1.01 -11.29
CA PHE A 69 17.40 1.83 -11.56
C PHE A 69 16.43 1.86 -10.37
N TYR A 70 16.04 3.06 -9.94
CA TYR A 70 15.06 3.27 -8.88
C TYR A 70 13.73 2.56 -9.13
N THR A 71 13.25 2.62 -10.38
CA THR A 71 12.02 1.97 -10.80
C THR A 71 12.04 0.47 -10.48
N ASN A 72 13.20 -0.19 -10.55
CA ASN A 72 13.33 -1.61 -10.18
C ASN A 72 13.26 -1.83 -8.67
N TRP A 73 13.86 -0.96 -7.87
CA TRP A 73 13.73 -1.01 -6.40
C TRP A 73 12.27 -0.82 -5.97
N ALA A 74 11.61 0.21 -6.50
CA ALA A 74 10.20 0.48 -6.23
C ALA A 74 9.30 -0.69 -6.65
N TYR A 75 9.50 -1.24 -7.86
CA TYR A 75 8.71 -2.37 -8.35
C TYR A 75 9.00 -3.67 -7.59
N THR A 76 10.21 -3.84 -7.04
CA THR A 76 10.56 -4.95 -6.14
C THR A 76 9.79 -4.84 -4.84
N ALA A 77 9.75 -3.67 -4.20
CA ALA A 77 8.95 -3.46 -3.00
C ALA A 77 7.46 -3.69 -3.27
N PHE A 78 6.97 -3.26 -4.43
CA PHE A 78 5.60 -3.49 -4.89
C PHE A 78 5.27 -4.98 -5.06
N THR A 79 6.15 -5.72 -5.73
CA THR A 79 6.01 -7.18 -5.90
C THR A 79 6.08 -7.90 -4.55
N LEU A 80 7.04 -7.50 -3.69
CA LEU A 80 7.20 -8.06 -2.35
C LEU A 80 5.93 -7.86 -1.52
N HIS A 81 5.29 -6.69 -1.61
CA HIS A 81 4.00 -6.45 -0.95
C HIS A 81 2.93 -7.45 -1.37
N PHE A 82 2.73 -7.66 -2.67
CA PHE A 82 1.70 -8.59 -3.15
C PHE A 82 2.03 -10.04 -2.83
N CYS A 83 3.29 -10.46 -2.98
CA CYS A 83 3.73 -11.80 -2.59
C CYS A 83 3.55 -12.04 -1.09
N TRP A 84 3.95 -11.07 -0.26
CA TRP A 84 3.78 -11.13 1.19
C TRP A 84 2.31 -11.21 1.59
N SER A 85 1.49 -10.31 1.06
CA SER A 85 0.05 -10.26 1.33
C SER A 85 -0.65 -11.55 0.88
N ALA A 86 -0.28 -12.10 -0.28
CA ALA A 86 -0.81 -13.38 -0.76
C ALA A 86 -0.42 -14.53 0.18
N ALA A 87 0.84 -14.61 0.60
CA ALA A 87 1.30 -15.64 1.53
C ALA A 87 0.52 -15.58 2.85
N VAL A 88 0.39 -14.38 3.44
CA VAL A 88 -0.35 -14.19 4.70
C VAL A 88 -1.83 -14.57 4.54
N CYS A 89 -2.50 -14.18 3.45
CA CYS A 89 -3.89 -14.52 3.19
C CYS A 89 -4.11 -16.03 2.96
N VAL A 90 -3.22 -16.69 2.22
CA VAL A 90 -3.30 -18.14 1.96
C VAL A 90 -3.08 -18.93 3.25
N LEU A 91 -2.10 -18.53 4.07
CA LEU A 91 -1.85 -19.16 5.36
C LEU A 91 -3.04 -18.98 6.32
N ASP A 92 -3.61 -17.78 6.42
CA ASP A 92 -4.85 -17.56 7.21
C ASP A 92 -6.00 -18.44 6.73
N TYR A 93 -6.25 -18.45 5.42
CA TYR A 93 -7.36 -19.20 4.84
C TYR A 93 -7.22 -20.71 5.07
N ARG A 94 -6.00 -21.25 4.96
CA ARG A 94 -5.69 -22.65 5.25
C ARG A 94 -5.90 -22.97 6.74
N ASN A 95 -5.34 -22.17 7.64
CA ASN A 95 -5.50 -22.37 9.09
C ASN A 95 -6.99 -22.31 9.48
N ALA A 96 -7.74 -21.36 8.93
CA ALA A 96 -9.19 -21.25 9.16
C ALA A 96 -9.99 -22.44 8.61
N ALA A 97 -9.56 -23.04 7.50
CA ALA A 97 -10.19 -24.26 6.96
C ALA A 97 -9.84 -25.51 7.80
N GLU A 98 -8.61 -25.61 8.31
CA GLU A 98 -8.15 -26.71 9.16
C GLU A 98 -8.79 -26.67 10.55
N ASN A 99 -8.89 -25.49 11.16
CA ASN A 99 -9.59 -25.27 12.43
C ASN A 99 -11.07 -25.66 12.32
N ARG A 100 -11.74 -25.34 11.21
CA ARG A 100 -13.11 -25.79 10.92
C ARG A 100 -13.23 -27.31 10.75
N ARG A 101 -12.15 -27.98 10.35
CA ARG A 101 -12.07 -29.45 10.24
C ARG A 101 -11.64 -30.13 11.55
N GLY A 102 -11.61 -29.41 12.67
CA GLY A 102 -11.22 -29.93 13.98
C GLY A 102 -9.72 -30.17 14.16
N LYS A 103 -8.88 -29.75 13.20
CA LYS A 103 -7.43 -29.74 13.36
C LYS A 103 -7.05 -28.39 13.97
N LEU A 104 -6.66 -28.36 15.24
CA LEU A 104 -6.14 -27.17 15.93
C LEU A 104 -4.74 -26.80 15.38
N MET A 105 -4.66 -26.46 14.10
CA MET A 105 -3.43 -26.07 13.43
C MET A 105 -3.39 -24.55 13.24
N GLY A 106 -2.40 -23.93 13.88
CA GLY A 106 -1.98 -22.56 13.61
C GLY A 106 -2.91 -21.47 14.14
N GLY A 107 -2.32 -20.53 14.90
CA GLY A 107 -2.96 -19.26 15.22
C GLY A 107 -2.92 -18.28 14.03
N PRO A 108 -3.43 -17.05 14.21
CA PRO A 108 -3.24 -15.99 13.23
C PRO A 108 -1.73 -15.78 12.95
N PRO A 109 -1.35 -15.31 11.74
CA PRO A 109 -0.02 -14.88 11.40
C PRO A 109 0.62 -14.07 12.52
N ALA A 110 1.89 -14.34 12.80
CA ALA A 110 2.61 -13.67 13.86
C ALA A 110 2.47 -12.15 13.74
N LYS A 111 2.23 -11.46 14.86
CA LYS A 111 2.09 -9.98 14.91
C LYS A 111 3.24 -9.27 14.19
N MET A 112 4.45 -9.80 14.26
CA MET A 112 5.62 -9.28 13.55
C MET A 112 5.47 -9.35 12.03
N ALA A 113 4.93 -10.44 11.50
CA ALA A 113 4.74 -10.62 10.05
C ALA A 113 3.77 -9.58 9.48
N LEU A 114 2.71 -9.24 10.22
CA LEU A 114 1.77 -8.18 9.84
C LEU A 114 2.42 -6.80 9.86
N LYS A 115 3.24 -6.51 10.87
CA LYS A 115 4.00 -5.25 10.96
C LYS A 115 4.98 -5.10 9.80
N ILE A 116 5.73 -6.17 9.47
CA ILE A 116 6.65 -6.19 8.33
C ILE A 116 5.86 -5.94 7.04
N GLY A 117 4.76 -6.67 6.82
CA GLY A 117 3.89 -6.48 5.66
C GLY A 117 3.35 -5.06 5.56
N TRP A 118 3.05 -4.41 6.69
CA TRP A 118 2.57 -3.03 6.70
C TRP A 118 3.63 -2.01 6.32
N VAL A 119 4.88 -2.19 6.75
CA VAL A 119 6.00 -1.35 6.31
C VAL A 119 6.20 -1.51 4.81
N ILE A 120 6.22 -2.76 4.32
CA ILE A 120 6.36 -3.05 2.88
C ILE A 120 5.21 -2.41 2.09
N TYR A 121 3.96 -2.51 2.56
CA TYR A 121 2.79 -1.85 1.97
C TYR A 121 2.99 -0.32 1.86
N ASN A 122 3.41 0.33 2.95
CA ASN A 122 3.60 1.79 2.95
C ASN A 122 4.67 2.23 1.93
N VAL A 123 5.77 1.49 1.84
CA VAL A 123 6.81 1.72 0.83
C VAL A 123 6.26 1.47 -0.57
N ALA A 124 5.62 0.32 -0.79
CA ALA A 124 5.10 -0.10 -2.09
C ALA A 124 4.09 0.90 -2.66
N MET A 125 3.04 1.25 -1.91
CA MET A 125 1.97 2.11 -2.39
C MET A 125 2.46 3.53 -2.70
N SER A 126 3.29 4.11 -1.83
CA SER A 126 3.81 5.47 -2.03
C SER A 126 4.73 5.54 -3.24
N ASN A 127 5.61 4.54 -3.39
CA ASN A 127 6.52 4.48 -4.52
C ASN A 127 5.83 4.17 -5.83
N ALA A 128 4.74 3.42 -5.83
CA ALA A 128 3.91 3.17 -7.02
C ALA A 128 3.36 4.46 -7.65
N PHE A 129 3.02 5.47 -6.83
CA PHE A 129 2.61 6.78 -7.33
C PHE A 129 3.80 7.66 -7.68
N MET A 130 4.86 7.64 -6.85
CA MET A 130 6.04 8.47 -7.10
C MET A 130 6.71 8.10 -8.43
N VAL A 131 6.99 6.82 -8.71
CA VAL A 131 7.64 6.42 -9.97
C VAL A 131 6.79 6.71 -11.21
N SER A 132 5.47 6.79 -11.05
CA SER A 132 4.56 7.15 -12.13
C SER A 132 4.52 8.64 -12.36
N ALA A 133 4.53 9.44 -11.27
CA ALA A 133 4.63 10.89 -11.35
C ALA A 133 5.98 11.29 -11.98
N GLU A 134 7.09 10.74 -11.50
CA GLU A 134 8.42 11.02 -12.03
C GLU A 134 8.55 10.63 -13.51
N TYR A 135 7.91 9.55 -13.94
CA TYR A 135 7.95 9.13 -15.34
C TYR A 135 7.04 10.00 -16.22
N TRP A 136 5.74 10.08 -15.91
CA TRP A 136 4.77 10.73 -16.79
C TRP A 136 4.81 12.27 -16.74
N LEU A 137 5.33 12.86 -15.66
CA LEU A 137 5.52 14.30 -15.52
C LEU A 137 6.97 14.72 -15.74
N SER A 138 7.83 13.80 -16.17
CA SER A 138 9.24 14.08 -16.48
C SER A 138 9.33 15.17 -17.56
N PRO A 139 10.17 16.21 -17.36
CA PRO A 139 10.52 17.12 -18.44
C PRO A 139 11.46 16.46 -19.47
N PHE A 140 12.05 15.30 -19.14
CA PHE A 140 12.92 14.53 -20.01
C PHE A 140 12.12 13.51 -20.84
N PRO A 141 12.59 13.19 -22.08
CA PRO A 141 11.89 12.25 -22.96
C PRO A 141 11.63 10.91 -22.29
N VAL A 142 10.38 10.44 -22.39
CA VAL A 142 9.96 9.12 -21.93
C VAL A 142 9.50 8.26 -23.09
N THR A 143 9.59 6.94 -22.91
CA THR A 143 9.13 5.98 -23.91
C THR A 143 7.64 5.70 -23.72
N PHE A 144 6.90 5.70 -24.83
CA PHE A 144 5.52 5.21 -24.85
C PHE A 144 5.52 3.77 -25.34
N GLY A 145 4.90 2.87 -24.58
CA GLY A 145 4.83 1.46 -24.97
C GLY A 145 4.40 0.56 -23.83
N PHE A 146 4.26 -0.74 -24.16
CA PHE A 146 3.76 -1.76 -23.25
C PHE A 146 4.59 -1.84 -21.95
N ARG A 147 5.92 -1.84 -22.05
CA ARG A 147 6.82 -1.89 -20.87
C ARG A 147 6.63 -0.69 -19.94
N SER A 148 6.53 0.51 -20.50
CA SER A 148 6.34 1.76 -19.74
C SER A 148 4.96 1.79 -19.09
N PHE A 149 3.94 1.32 -19.82
CA PHE A 149 2.61 1.14 -19.25
C PHE A 149 2.62 0.15 -18.08
N LEU A 150 3.27 -1.01 -18.18
CA LEU A 150 3.32 -1.99 -17.10
C LEU A 150 3.98 -1.46 -15.82
N ARG A 151 5.10 -0.73 -15.95
CA ARG A 151 5.91 -0.28 -14.80
C ARG A 151 5.38 0.98 -14.13
N HIS A 152 4.73 1.86 -14.90
CA HIS A 152 4.24 3.15 -14.42
C HIS A 152 2.70 3.21 -14.40
N GLY A 153 2.03 2.85 -15.49
CA GLY A 153 0.56 2.87 -15.55
C GLY A 153 -0.11 1.79 -14.69
N LEU A 154 0.13 0.51 -15.01
CA LEU A 154 -0.49 -0.63 -14.34
C LEU A 154 -0.14 -0.68 -12.85
N ASN A 155 1.10 -0.33 -12.49
CA ASN A 155 1.53 -0.20 -11.10
C ASN A 155 0.60 0.71 -10.28
N SER A 156 0.37 1.95 -10.73
CA SER A 156 -0.51 2.88 -10.01
C SER A 156 -1.98 2.41 -10.01
N ILE A 157 -2.47 1.79 -11.08
CA ILE A 157 -3.81 1.20 -11.12
C ILE A 157 -3.95 0.10 -10.06
N MET A 158 -2.96 -0.78 -9.95
CA MET A 158 -2.94 -1.84 -8.94
C MET A 158 -2.82 -1.27 -7.52
N ALA A 159 -2.05 -0.20 -7.32
CA ALA A 159 -1.93 0.47 -6.03
C ALA A 159 -3.26 1.08 -5.57
N VAL A 160 -3.94 1.84 -6.44
CA VAL A 160 -5.29 2.37 -6.16
C VAL A 160 -6.24 1.24 -5.83
N THR A 161 -6.26 0.19 -6.66
CA THR A 161 -7.12 -0.98 -6.45
C THR A 161 -6.86 -1.62 -5.09
N ASP A 162 -5.61 -1.83 -4.71
CA ASP A 162 -5.27 -2.47 -3.44
C ASP A 162 -5.60 -1.59 -2.23
N ILE A 163 -5.36 -0.27 -2.33
CA ILE A 163 -5.76 0.67 -1.29
C ILE A 163 -7.26 0.62 -1.06
N ILE A 164 -8.08 0.57 -2.12
CA ILE A 164 -9.54 0.54 -2.01
C ILE A 164 -10.04 -0.83 -1.52
N VAL A 165 -9.52 -1.94 -2.06
CA VAL A 165 -10.05 -3.30 -1.83
C VAL A 165 -9.57 -3.91 -0.50
N SER A 166 -8.35 -3.59 -0.07
CA SER A 166 -7.77 -4.12 1.17
C SER A 166 -8.24 -3.36 2.40
N GLY A 167 -8.17 -4.00 3.58
CA GLY A 167 -8.44 -3.36 4.87
C GLY A 167 -7.23 -2.67 5.50
N ILE A 168 -6.07 -2.65 4.84
CA ILE A 168 -4.81 -2.15 5.42
C ILE A 168 -4.94 -0.65 5.66
N PRO A 169 -4.65 -0.13 6.87
CA PRO A 169 -4.74 1.29 7.16
C PRO A 169 -3.54 2.07 6.63
N SER A 170 -3.75 3.32 6.21
CA SER A 170 -2.68 4.25 5.81
C SER A 170 -2.67 5.46 6.76
N ARG A 171 -1.49 5.86 7.25
CA ARG A 171 -1.32 6.97 8.21
C ARG A 171 -0.24 7.91 7.74
N LEU A 172 -0.45 9.23 7.87
CA LEU A 172 0.55 10.23 7.46
C LEU A 172 1.92 10.03 8.12
N GLY A 173 1.98 9.59 9.38
CA GLY A 173 3.24 9.32 10.08
C GLY A 173 4.08 8.19 9.46
N HIS A 174 3.48 7.33 8.63
CA HIS A 174 4.21 6.25 7.93
C HIS A 174 4.96 6.74 6.69
N VAL A 175 4.91 8.04 6.38
CA VAL A 175 5.77 8.68 5.38
C VAL A 175 7.26 8.39 5.64
N VAL A 176 7.65 8.21 6.91
CA VAL A 176 9.01 7.86 7.30
C VAL A 176 9.50 6.55 6.65
N HIS A 177 8.64 5.55 6.49
CA HIS A 177 9.02 4.28 5.87
C HIS A 177 9.47 4.48 4.42
N THR A 178 8.73 5.31 3.68
CA THR A 178 9.01 5.54 2.28
C THR A 178 10.18 6.50 2.06
N VAL A 179 10.30 7.54 2.88
CA VAL A 179 11.46 8.46 2.85
C VAL A 179 12.75 7.73 3.19
N LEU A 180 12.74 6.83 4.19
CA LEU A 180 13.92 6.01 4.50
C LEU A 180 14.31 5.10 3.34
N PHE A 181 13.33 4.45 2.69
CA PHE A 181 13.59 3.61 1.51
C PHE A 181 14.26 4.39 0.37
N ALA A 182 13.73 5.55 0.01
CA ALA A 182 14.30 6.41 -1.03
C ALA A 182 15.67 7.01 -0.61
N THR A 183 15.85 7.31 0.68
CA THR A 183 17.16 7.75 1.21
C THR A 183 18.23 6.67 1.09
N ILE A 184 17.89 5.41 1.34
CA ILE A 184 18.79 4.26 1.14
C ILE A 184 19.20 4.17 -0.33
N TYR A 185 18.25 4.29 -1.25
CA TYR A 185 18.56 4.28 -2.68
C TYR A 185 19.44 5.47 -3.10
N ASN A 186 19.12 6.69 -2.65
CA ASN A 186 19.91 7.87 -2.97
C ASN A 186 21.34 7.74 -2.44
N SER A 187 21.52 7.14 -1.26
CA SER A 187 22.84 6.80 -0.71
C SER A 187 23.57 5.77 -1.57
N PHE A 188 22.87 4.73 -2.03
CA PHE A 188 23.40 3.79 -3.00
C PHE A 188 23.85 4.48 -4.29
N LEU A 189 23.06 5.43 -4.83
CA LEU A 189 23.40 6.14 -6.07
C LEU A 189 24.65 7.01 -5.91
N VAL A 190 24.81 7.69 -4.76
CA VAL A 190 26.02 8.47 -4.45
C VAL A 190 27.24 7.55 -4.29
N LEU A 191 27.11 6.44 -3.56
CA LEU A 191 28.19 5.46 -3.41
C LEU A 191 28.58 4.84 -4.76
N TYR A 192 27.59 4.53 -5.59
CA TYR A 192 27.81 4.00 -6.93
C TYR A 192 28.63 4.97 -7.80
N TRP A 193 28.33 6.27 -7.72
CA TRP A 193 29.13 7.31 -8.36
C TRP A 193 30.54 7.45 -7.77
N LEU A 194 30.70 7.48 -6.44
CA LEU A 194 31.99 7.59 -5.76
C LEU A 194 32.95 6.43 -6.09
N LEU A 195 32.41 5.25 -6.40
CA LEU A 195 33.17 4.07 -6.81
C LEU A 195 33.49 4.03 -8.31
N ASP A 196 33.25 5.14 -9.03
CA ASP A 196 33.47 5.29 -10.47
C ASP A 196 32.68 4.27 -11.33
N CYS A 197 31.60 3.71 -10.79
CA CYS A 197 30.74 2.80 -11.52
C CYS A 197 29.96 3.56 -12.61
N ARG A 198 29.84 2.95 -13.79
CA ARG A 198 29.23 3.60 -14.96
C ARG A 198 27.72 3.33 -15.08
N GLY A 199 27.00 4.12 -15.86
CA GLY A 199 25.64 3.84 -16.36
C GLY A 199 25.62 2.82 -17.48
N TYR A 200 24.44 2.38 -17.90
CA TYR A 200 24.27 1.34 -18.93
C TYR A 200 24.93 1.69 -20.28
N ASP A 201 25.08 2.97 -20.56
CA ASP A 201 25.70 3.59 -21.73
C ASP A 201 27.22 3.85 -21.55
N GLY A 202 27.79 3.41 -20.43
CA GLY A 202 29.20 3.63 -20.09
C GLY A 202 29.50 5.03 -19.53
N LYS A 203 28.49 5.90 -19.35
CA LYS A 203 28.67 7.26 -18.82
C LYS A 203 28.88 7.28 -17.31
N PRO A 204 29.47 8.35 -16.74
CA PRO A 204 29.74 8.47 -15.30
C PRO A 204 28.49 8.79 -14.45
N TYR A 205 27.31 8.36 -14.90
CA TYR A 205 26.02 8.56 -14.24
C TYR A 205 25.05 7.42 -14.58
N VAL A 206 24.10 7.14 -13.69
CA VAL A 206 22.98 6.22 -13.99
C VAL A 206 21.88 6.95 -14.76
N TYR A 207 21.60 8.19 -14.35
CA TYR A 207 20.64 9.07 -14.99
C TYR A 207 21.36 10.35 -15.40
N SER A 208 21.21 10.76 -16.65
CA SER A 208 21.82 11.99 -17.16
C SER A 208 21.36 13.24 -16.40
N PHE A 209 20.11 13.23 -15.90
CA PHE A 209 19.60 14.32 -15.08
C PHE A 209 20.18 14.36 -13.65
N ALA A 210 20.82 13.28 -13.20
CA ALA A 210 21.49 13.15 -11.92
C ALA A 210 23.00 12.91 -12.10
N ASP A 211 23.63 13.64 -13.01
CA ASP A 211 25.08 13.60 -13.22
C ASP A 211 25.81 14.48 -12.20
N PHE A 212 26.44 13.84 -11.22
CA PHE A 212 27.21 14.50 -10.16
C PHE A 212 28.53 15.13 -10.65
N ASN A 213 29.01 14.81 -11.86
CA ASN A 213 30.25 15.37 -12.39
C ASN A 213 30.01 16.69 -13.13
N THR A 214 28.94 16.75 -13.92
CA THR A 214 28.68 17.89 -14.81
C THR A 214 27.63 18.85 -14.27
N VAL A 215 26.60 18.35 -13.59
CA VAL A 215 25.48 19.15 -13.07
C VAL A 215 25.15 18.80 -11.60
N PRO A 216 26.13 18.91 -10.67
CA PRO A 216 25.98 18.41 -9.29
C PRO A 216 24.84 19.08 -8.52
N LEU A 217 24.61 20.38 -8.71
CA LEU A 217 23.50 21.09 -8.07
C LEU A 217 22.14 20.55 -8.55
N GLN A 218 21.99 20.32 -9.85
CA GLN A 218 20.75 19.75 -10.41
C GLN A 218 20.52 18.34 -9.87
N ALA A 219 21.55 17.49 -9.86
CA ALA A 219 21.46 16.14 -9.33
C ALA A 219 20.99 16.16 -7.87
N PHE A 220 21.60 16.99 -7.02
CA PHE A 220 21.21 17.13 -5.62
C PHE A 220 19.75 17.61 -5.47
N VAL A 221 19.35 18.65 -6.22
CA VAL A 221 17.99 19.19 -6.17
C VAL A 221 16.95 18.16 -6.57
N ILE A 222 17.22 17.37 -7.63
CA ILE A 222 16.31 16.31 -8.07
C ILE A 222 16.21 15.21 -7.01
N LEU A 223 17.34 14.70 -6.50
CA LEU A 223 17.33 13.64 -5.49
C LEU A 223 16.62 14.08 -4.20
N ALA A 224 16.89 15.29 -3.72
CA ALA A 224 16.27 15.84 -2.52
C ALA A 224 14.78 16.16 -2.75
N GLY A 225 14.43 16.75 -3.90
CA GLY A 225 13.06 17.06 -4.28
C GLY A 225 12.19 15.81 -4.41
N SER A 226 12.67 14.77 -5.09
CA SER A 226 12.00 13.47 -5.18
C SER A 226 11.75 12.89 -3.78
N ASN A 227 12.77 12.87 -2.92
CA ASN A 227 12.68 12.22 -1.60
C ASN A 227 11.85 12.99 -0.58
N PHE A 228 11.91 14.32 -0.56
CA PHE A 228 11.30 15.16 0.49
C PHE A 228 10.09 15.98 0.03
N ILE A 229 9.75 15.97 -1.27
CA ILE A 229 8.58 16.68 -1.80
C ILE A 229 7.65 15.70 -2.52
N ILE A 230 8.14 15.08 -3.61
CA ILE A 230 7.30 14.22 -4.47
C ILE A 230 6.84 12.99 -3.70
N LEU A 231 7.75 12.31 -2.99
CA LEU A 231 7.42 11.09 -2.26
C LEU A 231 6.49 11.31 -1.06
N PRO A 232 6.66 12.35 -0.21
CA PRO A 232 5.67 12.71 0.79
C PRO A 232 4.31 13.08 0.20
N ALA A 233 4.26 13.79 -0.94
CA ALA A 233 3.01 14.08 -1.63
C ALA A 233 2.33 12.80 -2.13
N ALA A 234 3.09 11.85 -2.69
CA ALA A 234 2.60 10.54 -3.08
C ALA A 234 2.05 9.74 -1.87
N HIS A 235 2.71 9.81 -0.72
CA HIS A 235 2.20 9.21 0.52
C HIS A 235 0.92 9.91 1.02
N GLY A 236 0.83 11.24 0.85
CA GLY A 236 -0.38 12.01 1.08
C GLY A 236 -1.55 11.52 0.23
N LEU A 237 -1.31 11.22 -1.06
CA LEU A 237 -2.30 10.61 -1.95
C LEU A 237 -2.74 9.22 -1.47
N VAL A 238 -1.80 8.37 -1.00
CA VAL A 238 -2.14 7.07 -0.39
C VAL A 238 -3.07 7.25 0.81
N CYS A 239 -2.80 8.24 1.66
CA CYS A 239 -3.64 8.54 2.81
C CYS A 239 -5.02 9.08 2.39
N LEU A 240 -5.07 9.93 1.36
CA LEU A 240 -6.34 10.44 0.80
C LEU A 240 -7.20 9.31 0.24
N LEU A 241 -6.61 8.40 -0.55
CA LEU A 241 -7.32 7.24 -1.10
C LEU A 241 -7.84 6.32 0.01
N TYR A 242 -7.09 6.17 1.10
CA TYR A 242 -7.55 5.47 2.30
C TYR A 242 -8.77 6.16 2.93
N GLN A 243 -8.78 7.49 3.06
CA GLN A 243 -9.95 8.22 3.57
C GLN A 243 -11.16 8.05 2.64
N ILE A 244 -10.96 8.12 1.33
CA ILE A 244 -12.00 7.87 0.33
C ILE A 244 -12.58 6.47 0.52
N ARG A 245 -11.74 5.44 0.70
CA ARG A 245 -12.21 4.07 0.99
C ARG A 245 -13.13 4.05 2.22
N LEU A 246 -12.76 4.69 3.32
CA LEU A 246 -13.57 4.70 4.54
C LEU A 246 -14.96 5.30 4.30
N VAL A 247 -15.04 6.42 3.57
CA VAL A 247 -16.32 7.05 3.19
C VAL A 247 -17.15 6.11 2.31
N LEU A 248 -16.54 5.49 1.30
CA LEU A 248 -17.22 4.56 0.42
C LEU A 248 -17.72 3.31 1.17
N LEU A 249 -16.94 2.80 2.13
CA LEU A 249 -17.33 1.67 2.98
C LEU A 249 -18.51 2.01 3.88
N GLY A 250 -18.52 3.20 4.50
CA GLY A 250 -19.66 3.66 5.30
C GLY A 250 -20.95 3.68 4.47
N ASN A 251 -20.90 4.32 3.31
CA ASN A 251 -22.03 4.38 2.37
C ASN A 251 -22.50 2.99 1.92
N PHE A 252 -21.56 2.06 1.68
CA PHE A 252 -21.88 0.69 1.28
C PHE A 252 -22.57 -0.08 2.39
N LYS A 253 -22.04 -0.03 3.62
CA LYS A 253 -22.63 -0.69 4.79
C LYS A 253 -24.03 -0.16 5.09
N GLU A 254 -24.23 1.15 5.06
CA GLU A 254 -25.56 1.75 5.24
C GLU A 254 -26.58 1.29 4.19
N ARG A 255 -26.18 1.27 2.91
CA ARG A 255 -27.07 0.79 1.83
C ARG A 255 -27.43 -0.68 2.02
N LYS A 256 -26.47 -1.50 2.45
CA LYS A 256 -26.71 -2.92 2.76
C LYS A 256 -27.69 -3.06 3.94
N ALA A 257 -27.50 -2.28 5.01
CA ALA A 257 -28.40 -2.28 6.16
C ALA A 257 -29.82 -1.83 5.81
N ARG A 258 -29.98 -0.74 5.05
CA ARG A 258 -31.29 -0.27 4.56
C ARG A 258 -32.02 -1.35 3.76
N ARG A 259 -31.33 -2.02 2.84
CA ARG A 259 -31.91 -3.14 2.08
C ARG A 259 -32.40 -4.27 2.98
N VAL A 260 -31.65 -4.64 4.02
CA VAL A 260 -32.07 -5.68 4.98
C VAL A 260 -33.31 -5.27 5.77
N ILE A 261 -33.41 -3.99 6.15
CA ILE A 261 -34.59 -3.46 6.85
C ILE A 261 -35.83 -3.51 5.95
N GLU A 262 -35.69 -3.13 4.69
CA GLU A 262 -36.75 -3.10 3.66
C GLU A 262 -37.25 -4.48 3.23
N LEU A 263 -36.57 -5.58 3.59
CA LEU A 263 -37.03 -6.94 3.31
C LEU A 263 -38.33 -7.26 4.05
N THR A 264 -39.26 -7.91 3.36
CA THR A 264 -40.50 -8.39 3.96
C THR A 264 -40.22 -9.45 5.04
N PRO A 265 -41.15 -9.66 5.99
CA PRO A 265 -40.97 -10.65 7.05
C PRO A 265 -40.71 -12.08 6.54
N TRP A 266 -41.21 -12.45 5.35
CA TRP A 266 -40.89 -13.74 4.75
C TRP A 266 -39.48 -13.76 4.17
N GLN A 267 -39.03 -12.66 3.54
CA GLN A 267 -37.68 -12.56 2.96
C GLN A 267 -36.59 -12.64 4.04
N LYS A 268 -36.86 -12.08 5.23
CA LYS A 268 -35.98 -12.17 6.39
C LYS A 268 -35.80 -13.61 6.91
N ARG A 269 -36.80 -14.49 6.73
CA ARG A 269 -36.72 -15.92 7.15
C ARG A 269 -35.86 -16.79 6.24
N ILE A 270 -35.58 -16.32 5.02
CA ILE A 270 -34.80 -17.08 4.00
C ILE A 270 -33.32 -16.67 4.05
N LEU A 271 -32.98 -15.57 4.74
CA LEU A 271 -31.60 -15.16 4.96
C LEU A 271 -30.91 -16.09 5.98
N PRO A 272 -29.64 -16.47 5.76
CA PRO A 272 -28.87 -17.25 6.73
C PRO A 272 -28.76 -16.47 8.05
N ILE A 273 -28.99 -17.18 9.15
CA ILE A 273 -29.13 -16.65 10.53
C ILE A 273 -27.93 -15.79 10.98
N GLU A 274 -26.74 -16.01 10.42
CA GLU A 274 -25.51 -15.25 10.70
C GLU A 274 -25.59 -13.74 10.34
N VAL A 275 -26.56 -13.29 9.54
CA VAL A 275 -26.68 -11.88 9.12
C VAL A 275 -27.41 -11.00 10.15
N ASN A 276 -28.10 -11.60 11.13
CA ASN A 276 -29.15 -10.88 11.88
C ASN A 276 -28.69 -10.26 13.22
N GLU A 277 -27.74 -10.85 13.93
CA GLU A 277 -27.33 -10.34 15.26
C GLU A 277 -26.04 -9.51 15.21
N ASP A 278 -25.02 -9.98 14.49
CA ASP A 278 -23.72 -9.31 14.42
C ASP A 278 -23.79 -7.95 13.70
N MET A 279 -24.64 -7.83 12.68
CA MET A 279 -24.78 -6.58 11.91
C MET A 279 -25.52 -5.48 12.67
N ILE A 280 -26.37 -5.83 13.64
CA ILE A 280 -27.14 -4.87 14.46
C ILE A 280 -26.28 -4.34 15.61
N MET A 281 -25.47 -5.19 16.25
CA MET A 281 -24.54 -4.74 17.29
C MET A 281 -23.43 -3.84 16.74
N ASP A 282 -22.89 -4.13 15.55
CA ASP A 282 -21.81 -3.35 14.92
C ASP A 282 -22.25 -1.90 14.55
N ILE A 283 -23.56 -1.65 14.43
CA ILE A 283 -24.11 -0.30 14.19
C ILE A 283 -24.11 0.53 15.49
N SER A 284 -24.34 -0.10 16.65
CA SER A 284 -24.36 0.58 17.95
C SER A 284 -22.97 0.95 18.48
N SER A 285 -21.94 0.17 18.13
CA SER A 285 -20.54 0.45 18.50
C SER A 285 -19.91 1.53 17.61
N PHE A 286 -20.32 1.64 16.35
CA PHE A 286 -19.80 2.63 15.41
C PHE A 286 -20.21 4.08 15.77
N THR A 287 -21.34 4.28 16.45
CA THR A 287 -21.80 5.60 16.89
C THR A 287 -21.02 6.13 18.10
N ASP A 288 -20.45 5.26 18.93
CA ASP A 288 -19.76 5.67 20.16
C ASP A 288 -18.24 5.85 19.98
N GLU A 289 -17.61 5.22 18.97
CA GLU A 289 -16.16 5.31 18.73
C GLU A 289 -15.72 6.36 17.69
N GLN A 290 -16.64 7.03 16.99
CA GLN A 290 -16.30 8.09 16.01
C GLN A 290 -16.42 9.53 16.55
N ILE A 291 -16.60 9.71 17.86
CA ILE A 291 -16.49 11.00 18.54
C ILE A 291 -15.38 10.95 19.62
N VAL A 292 -14.15 10.54 19.27
CA VAL A 292 -12.88 10.92 19.97
C VAL A 292 -11.69 10.87 19.02
#